data_AF-A0A2J8J7Z0-F1
#
_entry.id   AF-A0A2J8J7Z0-F1
#
_cell.length_a   1.000
_cell.length_b   1.000
_cell.length_c   1.000
_cell.angle_alpha   90.00
_cell.angle_beta   90.00
_cell.angle_gamma   90.00
#
_symmetry.space_group_name_H-M   'P 1'
#
loop_
_entity.id
_entity.type
_entity.pdbx_description
1 polymer ?
#
loop_
_entity_poly.entity_id
_entity_poly.type
_entity_poly.pdbx_seq_one_letter_code
_entity_poly.pdbx_strand_id
1 'polypeptide(L)'
;MEPAPSGVRLAVREAIHALSSSEDGGHIFCTLESLKRYLGEMEPPALPREKEEFASVHFSPVLRCLASRLSPAWLELLPDGRLEELWASFFLEGPADQAFLVLMETIEGAAGPSFRLMKMARLLARFLREGRLAVLMEAQCRQQTQPGFILLRETLLGKVVALPDHLGNRLQQENLAEFFPQNYFRLLGDEVVRVLQAVVDSLQGGLDSSVSFVSQVLGKACVHGRQQEILGVLVPRLAALTQGSYLHQRVCWRLVEHVPDRAMEAVLTGLVEAAPGPEVLSRLLGNLVVKNKKAQFVMTRKLLFLQSRLTTPMLQSLLGHLAMDSQRRPLLLQVLKELLETWGSSSAIRHTPLPQQRHVSKAVLICLAHLGEPELRDSRDELLASMMAGVKCRLDSSLPPVRRLGMIVQIQLRGRPLLLPPPSAL
;
A
#
# COMPACT_ATOMS: atom_id res chain seq x y z
N MET A 1 -25.65 43.04 -4.95
CA MET A 1 -24.51 43.41 -5.81
C MET A 1 -23.54 42.24 -5.80
N GLU A 2 -23.28 41.61 -6.94
CA GLU A 2 -22.21 40.62 -7.04
C GLU A 2 -20.86 41.32 -6.75
N PRO A 3 -19.95 40.71 -5.98
CA PRO A 3 -18.62 41.26 -5.80
C PRO A 3 -17.93 41.36 -7.16
N ALA A 4 -17.14 42.43 -7.38
CA ALA A 4 -16.36 42.60 -8.59
C ALA A 4 -15.55 41.32 -8.88
N PRO A 5 -15.54 40.80 -10.12
CA PRO A 5 -14.83 39.57 -10.43
C PRO A 5 -13.33 39.77 -10.14
N SER A 6 -12.74 38.79 -9.45
CA SER A 6 -11.29 38.71 -9.27
C SER A 6 -10.59 38.78 -10.63
N GLY A 7 -9.43 39.44 -10.69
CA GLY A 7 -8.65 39.57 -11.93
C GLY A 7 -8.30 38.22 -12.55
N VAL A 8 -8.07 37.19 -11.71
CA VAL A 8 -7.82 35.80 -12.15
C VAL A 8 -9.04 35.23 -12.87
N ARG A 9 -10.26 35.39 -12.31
CA ARG A 9 -11.48 34.89 -12.93
C ARG A 9 -11.73 35.50 -14.31
N LEU A 10 -11.48 36.80 -14.48
CA LEU A 10 -11.63 37.48 -15.76
C LEU A 10 -10.62 36.94 -16.78
N ALA A 11 -9.34 36.91 -16.42
CA ALA A 11 -8.27 36.42 -17.28
C ALA A 11 -8.49 34.95 -17.70
N VAL A 12 -8.91 34.09 -16.77
CA VAL A 12 -9.23 32.68 -17.08
C VAL A 12 -10.44 32.58 -18.01
N ARG A 13 -11.48 33.39 -17.82
CA ARG A 13 -12.67 33.35 -18.69
C ARG A 13 -12.33 33.79 -20.11
N GLU A 14 -11.54 34.83 -20.26
CA GLU A 14 -11.02 35.30 -21.55
C GLU A 14 -10.14 34.23 -22.21
N ALA A 15 -9.24 33.61 -21.44
CA ALA A 15 -8.39 32.54 -21.94
C ALA A 15 -9.20 31.31 -22.37
N ILE A 16 -10.18 30.85 -21.59
CA ILE A 16 -11.07 29.75 -21.99
C ILE A 16 -11.83 30.12 -23.27
N HIS A 17 -12.30 31.35 -23.39
CA HIS A 17 -12.96 31.81 -24.61
C HIS A 17 -12.01 31.73 -25.81
N ALA A 18 -10.82 32.32 -25.69
CA ALA A 18 -9.77 32.29 -26.72
C ALA A 18 -9.39 30.86 -27.14
N LEU A 19 -9.17 29.96 -26.18
CA LEU A 19 -8.83 28.56 -26.44
C LEU A 19 -9.99 27.79 -27.11
N SER A 20 -11.23 28.19 -26.85
CA SER A 20 -12.43 27.56 -27.40
C SER A 20 -12.81 28.03 -28.80
N SER A 21 -12.49 29.29 -29.16
CA SER A 21 -12.97 29.91 -30.41
C SER A 21 -11.87 30.21 -31.42
N SER A 22 -10.61 30.31 -30.99
CA SER A 22 -9.49 30.63 -31.89
C SER A 22 -9.00 29.40 -32.66
N GLU A 23 -8.59 29.63 -33.91
CA GLU A 23 -7.87 28.68 -34.77
C GLU A 23 -6.44 29.15 -35.06
N ASP A 24 -6.03 30.31 -34.51
CA ASP A 24 -4.67 30.83 -34.64
C ASP A 24 -3.75 30.20 -33.59
N GLY A 25 -2.82 29.36 -34.05
CA GLY A 25 -1.85 28.69 -33.20
C GLY A 25 -0.98 29.65 -32.37
N GLY A 26 -0.63 30.83 -32.92
CA GLY A 26 0.16 31.83 -32.20
C GLY A 26 -0.62 32.45 -31.04
N HIS A 27 -1.88 32.83 -31.28
CA HIS A 27 -2.75 33.37 -30.25
C HIS A 27 -3.07 32.33 -29.15
N ILE A 28 -3.34 31.08 -29.53
CA ILE A 28 -3.54 29.96 -28.58
C ILE A 28 -2.29 29.78 -27.72
N PHE A 29 -1.12 29.74 -28.34
CA PHE A 29 0.14 29.55 -27.63
C PHE A 29 0.43 30.67 -26.64
N CYS A 30 0.28 31.95 -27.04
CA CYS A 30 0.43 33.09 -26.15
C CYS A 30 -0.57 33.04 -24.98
N THR A 31 -1.80 32.60 -25.25
CA THR A 31 -2.84 32.44 -24.22
C THR A 31 -2.43 31.37 -23.20
N LEU A 32 -1.92 30.22 -23.65
CA LEU A 32 -1.42 29.16 -22.76
C LEU A 32 -0.19 29.61 -21.96
N GLU A 33 0.78 30.29 -22.59
CA GLU A 33 1.93 30.85 -21.89
C GLU A 33 1.50 31.85 -20.81
N SER A 34 0.51 32.70 -21.11
CA SER A 34 -0.02 33.65 -20.13
C SER A 34 -0.65 32.96 -18.92
N LEU A 35 -1.32 31.81 -19.11
CA LEU A 35 -1.89 31.03 -18.01
C LEU A 35 -0.81 30.27 -17.22
N LYS A 36 0.33 29.96 -17.84
CA LYS A 36 1.44 29.23 -17.20
C LYS A 36 2.03 30.00 -16.01
N ARG A 37 1.88 31.32 -15.97
CA ARG A 37 2.24 32.16 -14.81
C ARG A 37 1.57 31.75 -13.49
N TYR A 38 0.39 31.11 -13.57
CA TYR A 38 -0.33 30.64 -12.39
C TYR A 38 0.13 29.26 -11.90
N LEU A 39 0.88 28.52 -12.72
CA LEU A 39 1.38 27.18 -12.41
C LEU A 39 2.82 27.16 -11.87
N GLY A 40 3.61 28.19 -12.16
CA GLY A 40 5.05 28.20 -11.84
C GLY A 40 5.66 29.59 -11.64
N GLU A 41 6.97 29.66 -11.83
CA GLU A 41 7.81 30.87 -11.68
C GLU A 41 8.11 31.52 -13.04
N MET A 42 7.08 31.74 -13.87
CA MET A 42 7.24 32.62 -15.04
C MET A 42 7.36 34.07 -14.54
N GLU A 43 8.24 34.86 -15.15
CA GLU A 43 8.39 36.27 -14.81
C GLU A 43 7.39 37.16 -15.58
N PRO A 44 6.66 38.08 -14.91
CA PRO A 44 6.55 38.24 -13.46
C PRO A 44 5.61 37.18 -12.82
N PRO A 45 5.98 36.61 -11.66
CA PRO A 45 5.19 35.54 -11.04
C PRO A 45 3.85 36.07 -10.53
N ALA A 46 2.79 35.27 -10.70
CA ALA A 46 1.49 35.57 -10.10
C ALA A 46 1.57 35.60 -8.57
N LEU A 47 0.75 36.43 -7.94
CA LEU A 47 0.73 36.54 -6.48
C LEU A 47 0.29 35.20 -5.85
N PRO A 48 0.75 34.83 -4.63
CA PRO A 48 0.38 33.57 -4.00
C PRO A 48 -1.14 33.33 -3.93
N ARG A 49 -1.92 34.39 -3.66
CA ARG A 49 -3.39 34.33 -3.64
C ARG A 49 -3.99 34.05 -5.02
N GLU A 50 -3.40 34.60 -6.08
CA GLU A 50 -3.84 34.35 -7.46
C GLU A 50 -3.54 32.91 -7.87
N LYS A 51 -2.38 32.38 -7.48
CA LYS A 51 -2.01 30.98 -7.70
C LYS A 51 -2.95 30.04 -6.96
N GLU A 52 -3.27 30.33 -5.71
CA GLU A 52 -4.22 29.54 -4.91
C GLU A 52 -5.63 29.58 -5.49
N GLU A 53 -6.12 30.76 -5.91
CA GLU A 53 -7.41 30.91 -6.58
C GLU A 53 -7.44 30.12 -7.90
N PHE A 54 -6.41 30.26 -8.74
CA PHE A 54 -6.31 29.52 -9.99
C PHE A 54 -6.31 28.02 -9.75
N ALA A 55 -5.48 27.53 -8.83
CA ALA A 55 -5.38 26.12 -8.49
C ALA A 55 -6.70 25.57 -7.93
N SER A 56 -7.38 26.28 -7.03
CA SER A 56 -8.58 25.77 -6.35
C SER A 56 -9.87 25.88 -7.16
N VAL A 57 -10.03 26.92 -7.99
CA VAL A 57 -11.30 27.21 -8.68
C VAL A 57 -11.22 26.99 -10.19
N HIS A 58 -10.10 27.33 -10.82
CA HIS A 58 -10.03 27.54 -12.27
C HIS A 58 -9.26 26.47 -13.04
N PHE A 59 -8.35 25.76 -12.38
CA PHE A 59 -7.46 24.81 -13.03
C PHE A 59 -8.21 23.65 -13.70
N SER A 60 -9.13 22.99 -12.98
CA SER A 60 -9.95 21.91 -13.56
C SER A 60 -10.79 22.35 -14.78
N PRO A 61 -11.53 23.49 -14.76
CA PRO A 61 -12.19 24.03 -15.95
C PRO A 61 -11.25 24.26 -17.15
N VAL A 62 -10.05 24.81 -16.91
CA VAL A 62 -9.05 25.02 -17.97
C VAL A 62 -8.64 23.69 -18.58
N LEU A 63 -8.28 22.69 -17.76
CA LEU A 63 -7.90 21.36 -18.27
C LEU A 63 -9.02 20.70 -19.08
N ARG A 64 -10.29 20.83 -18.67
CA ARG A 64 -11.43 20.31 -19.45
C ARG A 64 -11.58 21.01 -20.80
N CYS A 65 -11.33 22.32 -20.86
CA CYS A 65 -11.31 23.06 -22.12
C CYS A 65 -10.18 22.55 -23.04
N LEU A 66 -8.97 22.36 -22.51
CA LEU A 66 -7.84 21.81 -23.26
C LEU A 66 -8.14 20.39 -23.76
N ALA A 67 -8.77 19.57 -22.93
CA ALA A 67 -9.17 18.22 -23.29
C ALA A 67 -10.23 18.17 -24.39
N SER A 68 -11.20 19.09 -24.37
CA SER A 68 -12.29 19.11 -25.36
C SER A 68 -11.85 19.62 -26.73
N ARG A 69 -10.80 20.46 -26.80
CA ARG A 69 -10.23 21.00 -28.04
C ARG A 69 -9.19 20.09 -28.70
N LEU A 70 -8.72 19.06 -27.98
CA LEU A 70 -7.70 18.15 -28.48
C LEU A 70 -8.13 17.44 -29.78
N SER A 71 -7.41 17.73 -30.85
CA SER A 71 -7.50 17.12 -32.18
C SER A 71 -6.13 17.15 -32.89
N PRO A 72 -5.89 16.33 -33.93
CA PRO A 72 -4.64 16.36 -34.68
C PRO A 72 -4.35 17.75 -35.27
N ALA A 73 -5.34 18.33 -35.95
CA ALA A 73 -5.22 19.65 -36.57
C ALA A 73 -4.91 20.74 -35.54
N TRP A 74 -5.48 20.65 -34.33
CA TRP A 74 -5.22 21.62 -33.26
C TRP A 74 -3.76 21.58 -32.79
N LEU A 75 -3.14 20.41 -32.71
CA LEU A 75 -1.73 20.29 -32.33
C LEU A 75 -0.77 20.70 -33.45
N GLU A 76 -1.19 20.55 -34.71
CA GLU A 76 -0.42 20.92 -35.90
C GLU A 76 -0.46 22.42 -36.23
N LEU A 77 -1.21 23.22 -35.47
CA LEU A 77 -1.26 24.69 -35.63
C LEU A 77 0.08 25.36 -35.44
N LEU A 78 1.03 24.71 -34.74
CA LEU A 78 2.40 25.16 -34.60
C LEU A 78 3.38 24.04 -34.98
N PRO A 79 4.48 24.37 -35.67
CA PRO A 79 5.51 23.40 -36.01
C PRO A 79 6.24 22.88 -34.76
N ASP A 80 6.99 21.80 -34.95
CA ASP A 80 7.92 21.22 -33.97
C ASP A 80 7.27 20.70 -32.67
N GLY A 81 5.94 20.56 -32.61
CA GLY A 81 5.25 20.00 -31.46
C GLY A 81 5.24 20.90 -30.22
N ARG A 82 5.67 22.16 -30.33
CA ARG A 82 5.73 23.12 -29.21
C ARG A 82 4.40 23.31 -28.50
N LEU A 83 3.31 23.33 -29.27
CA LEU A 83 1.96 23.46 -28.71
C LEU A 83 1.57 22.22 -27.91
N GLU A 84 1.96 21.03 -28.38
CA GLU A 84 1.73 19.78 -27.65
C GLU A 84 2.48 19.75 -26.33
N GLU A 85 3.74 20.15 -26.32
CA GLU A 85 4.54 20.19 -25.09
C GLU A 85 3.98 21.17 -24.08
N LEU A 86 3.61 22.37 -24.52
CA LEU A 86 2.99 23.37 -23.66
C LEU A 86 1.65 22.87 -23.12
N TRP A 87 0.80 22.29 -23.97
CA TRP A 87 -0.46 21.66 -23.57
C TRP A 87 -0.25 20.56 -22.52
N ALA A 88 0.69 19.64 -22.76
CA ALA A 88 0.99 18.54 -21.85
C ALA A 88 1.49 19.06 -20.49
N SER A 89 2.27 20.14 -20.49
CA SER A 89 2.83 20.73 -19.27
C SER A 89 1.77 21.15 -18.25
N PHE A 90 0.58 21.57 -18.68
CA PHE A 90 -0.52 21.89 -17.75
C PHE A 90 -0.92 20.70 -16.88
N PHE A 91 -0.95 19.49 -17.45
CA PHE A 91 -1.29 18.27 -16.70
C PHE A 91 -0.12 17.76 -15.84
N LEU A 92 1.10 18.00 -16.28
CA LEU A 92 2.33 17.49 -15.68
C LEU A 92 2.91 18.40 -14.59
N GLU A 93 2.59 19.69 -14.59
CA GLU A 93 3.16 20.66 -13.65
C GLU A 93 2.14 21.13 -12.60
N GLY A 94 0.83 21.21 -12.92
CA GLY A 94 -0.19 21.79 -12.04
C GLY A 94 -0.64 20.92 -10.84
N PRO A 95 -1.79 21.22 -10.20
CA PRO A 95 -2.36 20.37 -9.16
C PRO A 95 -2.61 18.92 -9.62
N ALA A 96 -1.85 17.97 -9.04
CA ALA A 96 -1.79 16.59 -9.53
C ALA A 96 -3.11 15.82 -9.36
N ASP A 97 -3.85 16.08 -8.28
CA ASP A 97 -5.18 15.52 -8.01
C ASP A 97 -6.20 15.91 -9.08
N GLN A 98 -6.27 17.20 -9.41
CA GLN A 98 -7.17 17.73 -10.43
C GLN A 98 -6.78 17.28 -11.84
N ALA A 99 -5.48 17.33 -12.17
CA ALA A 99 -4.98 16.84 -13.46
C ALA A 99 -5.31 15.36 -13.66
N PHE A 100 -5.09 14.54 -12.64
CA PHE A 100 -5.42 13.12 -12.65
C PHE A 100 -6.93 12.89 -12.87
N LEU A 101 -7.79 13.60 -12.14
CA LEU A 101 -9.23 13.46 -12.29
C LEU A 101 -9.74 13.87 -13.66
N VAL A 102 -9.24 14.99 -14.23
CA VAL A 102 -9.63 15.42 -15.58
C VAL A 102 -9.14 14.45 -16.65
N LEU A 103 -7.94 13.87 -16.50
CA LEU A 103 -7.45 12.80 -17.39
C LEU A 103 -8.38 11.58 -17.33
N MET A 104 -8.72 11.10 -16.13
CA MET A 104 -9.62 9.96 -15.95
C MET A 104 -11.02 10.25 -16.49
N GLU A 105 -11.59 11.42 -16.20
CA GLU A 105 -12.89 11.88 -16.71
C GLU A 105 -12.93 11.87 -18.24
N THR A 106 -11.87 12.40 -18.88
CA THR A 106 -11.80 12.47 -20.35
C THR A 106 -11.67 11.10 -20.99
N ILE A 107 -10.88 10.20 -20.40
CA ILE A 107 -10.69 8.83 -20.90
C ILE A 107 -11.99 8.02 -20.74
N GLU A 108 -12.67 8.15 -19.61
CA GLU A 108 -13.93 7.45 -19.33
C GLU A 108 -15.09 7.99 -20.17
N GLY A 109 -15.09 9.29 -20.49
CA GLY A 109 -16.10 9.92 -21.34
C GLY A 109 -15.93 9.63 -22.84
N ALA A 110 -14.83 9.00 -23.27
CA ALA A 110 -14.60 8.71 -24.68
C ALA A 110 -15.57 7.63 -25.20
N ALA A 111 -16.27 7.93 -26.30
CA ALA A 111 -17.27 7.04 -26.91
C ALA A 111 -16.68 5.82 -27.63
N GLY A 112 -15.36 5.78 -27.82
CA GLY A 112 -14.64 4.67 -28.47
C GLY A 112 -13.17 4.99 -28.75
N PRO A 113 -12.46 4.08 -29.45
CA PRO A 113 -11.10 4.32 -29.92
C PRO A 113 -11.04 5.62 -30.71
N SER A 114 -10.18 6.53 -30.28
CA SER A 114 -10.04 7.84 -30.92
C SER A 114 -8.65 8.39 -30.68
N PHE A 115 -8.22 9.32 -31.55
CA PHE A 115 -6.97 10.05 -31.36
C PHE A 115 -6.90 10.67 -29.95
N ARG A 116 -7.99 11.32 -29.52
CA ARG A 116 -8.10 11.95 -28.19
C ARG A 116 -7.90 10.94 -27.07
N LEU A 117 -8.60 9.80 -27.11
CA LEU A 117 -8.46 8.74 -26.11
C LEU A 117 -7.02 8.28 -25.99
N MET A 118 -6.40 7.91 -27.12
CA MET A 118 -5.02 7.43 -27.14
C MET A 118 -4.03 8.51 -26.68
N LYS A 119 -4.25 9.77 -27.06
CA LYS A 119 -3.40 10.88 -26.64
C LYS A 119 -3.49 11.15 -25.14
N MET A 120 -4.70 11.12 -24.57
CA MET A 120 -4.91 11.24 -23.13
C MET A 120 -4.31 10.07 -22.35
N ALA A 121 -4.45 8.85 -22.87
CA ALA A 121 -3.81 7.67 -22.30
C ALA A 121 -2.28 7.78 -22.27
N ARG A 122 -1.65 8.24 -23.37
CA ARG A 122 -0.20 8.47 -23.41
C ARG A 122 0.25 9.58 -22.47
N LEU A 123 -0.55 10.64 -22.34
CA LEU A 123 -0.27 11.71 -21.37
C LEU A 123 -0.39 11.20 -19.93
N LEU A 124 -1.40 10.37 -19.62
CA LEU A 124 -1.51 9.72 -18.31
C LEU A 124 -0.33 8.78 -18.06
N ALA A 125 0.13 8.01 -19.04
CA ALA A 125 1.33 7.19 -18.90
C ALA A 125 2.58 8.03 -18.62
N ARG A 126 2.73 9.19 -19.27
CA ARG A 126 3.79 10.16 -18.97
C ARG A 126 3.65 10.74 -17.55
N PHE A 127 2.44 11.09 -17.13
CA PHE A 127 2.14 11.52 -15.77
C PHE A 127 2.58 10.50 -14.72
N LEU A 128 2.33 9.19 -14.97
CA LEU A 128 2.84 8.12 -14.10
C LEU A 128 4.37 8.06 -14.08
N ARG A 129 5.02 8.14 -15.25
CA ARG A 129 6.49 8.10 -15.35
C ARG A 129 7.19 9.27 -14.67
N GLU A 130 6.54 10.43 -14.62
CA GLU A 130 7.06 11.64 -13.94
C GLU A 130 6.81 11.64 -12.42
N GLY A 131 6.30 10.55 -11.83
CA GLY A 131 6.13 10.45 -10.38
C GLY A 131 4.98 11.29 -9.82
N ARG A 132 4.03 11.65 -10.67
CA ARG A 132 2.94 12.58 -10.32
C ARG A 132 1.91 11.96 -9.38
N LEU A 133 1.85 10.63 -9.30
CA LEU A 133 1.05 9.94 -8.29
C LEU A 133 1.59 10.15 -6.87
N ALA A 134 2.91 10.21 -6.67
CA ALA A 134 3.46 10.60 -5.38
C ALA A 134 3.05 12.02 -5.01
N VAL A 135 3.14 12.99 -5.93
CA VAL A 135 2.72 14.38 -5.70
C VAL A 135 1.24 14.44 -5.30
N LEU A 136 0.38 13.69 -5.99
CA LEU A 136 -1.03 13.57 -5.66
C LEU A 136 -1.24 13.03 -4.24
N MET A 137 -0.59 11.91 -3.89
CA MET A 137 -0.71 11.28 -2.58
C MET A 137 -0.16 12.17 -1.45
N GLU A 138 0.97 12.84 -1.69
CA GLU A 138 1.60 13.77 -0.76
C GLU A 138 0.69 14.97 -0.44
N ALA A 139 0.00 15.53 -1.43
CA ALA A 139 -0.98 16.59 -1.21
C ALA A 139 -2.09 16.15 -0.24
N GLN A 140 -2.55 14.89 -0.35
CA GLN A 140 -3.55 14.30 0.54
C GLN A 140 -3.01 14.03 1.96
N CYS A 141 -1.69 13.99 2.15
CA CYS A 141 -1.07 13.86 3.47
C CYS A 141 -1.09 15.18 4.26
N ARG A 142 -1.13 16.33 3.57
CA ARG A 142 -1.10 17.68 4.16
C ARG A 142 -2.48 18.29 4.35
N GLN A 143 -3.41 18.04 3.43
CA GLN A 143 -4.75 18.64 3.46
C GLN A 143 -5.69 17.81 4.35
N GLN A 144 -6.26 18.38 5.41
CA GLN A 144 -7.24 17.68 6.26
C GLN A 144 -8.54 18.46 6.51
N THR A 145 -8.62 19.73 6.09
CA THR A 145 -9.60 20.69 6.63
C THR A 145 -10.54 21.33 5.61
N GLN A 146 -10.50 20.96 4.34
CA GLN A 146 -11.35 21.60 3.31
C GLN A 146 -12.75 20.95 3.18
N PRO A 147 -13.82 21.72 2.89
CA PRO A 147 -15.14 21.19 2.59
C PRO A 147 -15.09 20.25 1.37
N GLY A 148 -15.76 19.09 1.44
CA GLY A 148 -15.76 18.11 0.34
C GLY A 148 -14.50 17.24 0.22
N PHE A 149 -13.50 17.46 1.07
CA PHE A 149 -12.25 16.72 1.10
C PHE A 149 -12.44 15.19 1.20
N ILE A 150 -13.41 14.72 2.00
CA ILE A 150 -13.67 13.29 2.18
C ILE A 150 -14.12 12.65 0.85
N LEU A 151 -15.07 13.27 0.14
CA LEU A 151 -15.59 12.76 -1.13
C LEU A 151 -14.51 12.75 -2.22
N LEU A 152 -13.72 13.84 -2.30
CA LEU A 152 -12.58 13.92 -3.21
C LEU A 152 -11.60 12.76 -2.94
N ARG A 153 -11.24 12.57 -1.67
CA ARG A 153 -10.30 11.52 -1.26
C ARG A 153 -10.81 10.11 -1.58
N GLU A 154 -12.10 9.83 -1.37
CA GLU A 154 -12.70 8.55 -1.76
C GLU A 154 -12.69 8.34 -3.28
N THR A 155 -12.96 9.40 -4.04
CA THR A 155 -12.93 9.37 -5.51
C THR A 155 -11.51 9.10 -6.01
N LEU A 156 -10.52 9.83 -5.50
CA LEU A 156 -9.11 9.63 -5.82
C LEU A 156 -8.66 8.21 -5.46
N LEU A 157 -8.97 7.72 -4.25
CA LEU A 157 -8.65 6.36 -3.83
C LEU A 157 -9.28 5.31 -4.77
N GLY A 158 -10.53 5.55 -5.19
CA GLY A 158 -11.22 4.78 -6.23
C GLY A 158 -10.43 4.69 -7.52
N LYS A 159 -10.17 5.86 -8.11
CA LYS A 159 -9.55 6.00 -9.43
C LYS A 159 -8.10 5.54 -9.47
N VAL A 160 -7.30 5.82 -8.44
CA VAL A 160 -5.90 5.39 -8.35
C VAL A 160 -5.82 3.86 -8.36
N VAL A 161 -6.54 3.19 -7.46
CA VAL A 161 -6.40 1.72 -7.34
C VAL A 161 -7.06 0.97 -8.50
N ALA A 162 -8.15 1.50 -9.07
CA ALA A 162 -8.84 0.89 -10.21
C ALA A 162 -8.29 1.31 -11.58
N LEU A 163 -7.21 2.10 -11.63
CA LEU A 163 -6.65 2.63 -12.88
C LEU A 163 -6.37 1.54 -13.92
N PRO A 164 -5.67 0.43 -13.60
CA PRO A 164 -5.42 -0.64 -14.57
C PRO A 164 -6.71 -1.21 -15.18
N ASP A 165 -7.75 -1.39 -14.37
CA ASP A 165 -9.01 -1.95 -14.81
C ASP A 165 -9.76 -0.96 -15.71
N HIS A 166 -9.78 0.33 -15.35
CA HIS A 166 -10.37 1.38 -16.18
C HIS A 166 -9.68 1.49 -17.54
N LEU A 167 -8.34 1.55 -17.55
CA LEU A 167 -7.56 1.75 -18.77
C LEU A 167 -7.54 0.49 -19.64
N GLY A 168 -7.40 -0.69 -19.04
CA GLY A 168 -7.47 -1.97 -19.75
C GLY A 168 -8.81 -2.17 -20.45
N ASN A 169 -9.92 -1.82 -19.79
CA ASN A 169 -11.25 -1.91 -20.39
C ASN A 169 -11.48 -0.89 -21.51
N ARG A 170 -10.89 0.31 -21.39
CA ARG A 170 -11.06 1.40 -22.36
C ARG A 170 -10.17 1.26 -23.60
N LEU A 171 -8.93 0.82 -23.42
CA LEU A 171 -7.94 0.69 -24.49
C LEU A 171 -7.92 -0.71 -25.11
N GLN A 172 -8.40 -1.73 -24.40
CA GLN A 172 -8.47 -3.12 -24.86
C GLN A 172 -7.12 -3.61 -25.41
N GLN A 173 -7.02 -3.84 -26.72
CA GLN A 173 -5.81 -4.34 -27.38
C GLN A 173 -4.70 -3.29 -27.51
N GLU A 174 -5.03 -1.99 -27.43
CA GLU A 174 -4.08 -0.89 -27.54
C GLU A 174 -3.59 -0.40 -26.15
N ASN A 175 -3.70 -1.25 -25.14
CA ASN A 175 -3.30 -0.87 -23.78
C ASN A 175 -1.80 -0.59 -23.67
N LEU A 176 -1.43 0.37 -22.83
CA LEU A 176 -0.04 0.77 -22.61
C LEU A 176 0.59 -0.05 -21.49
N ALA A 177 1.92 -0.22 -21.57
CA ALA A 177 2.68 -1.06 -20.64
C ALA A 177 2.50 -0.64 -19.18
N GLU A 178 2.44 0.66 -18.94
CA GLU A 178 2.26 1.29 -17.62
C GLU A 178 0.93 0.92 -16.96
N PHE A 179 -0.08 0.55 -17.74
CA PHE A 179 -1.43 0.24 -17.25
C PHE A 179 -1.68 -1.24 -17.03
N PHE A 180 -0.73 -2.13 -17.37
CA PHE A 180 -0.85 -3.52 -16.95
C PHE A 180 -0.76 -3.60 -15.43
N PRO A 181 -1.64 -4.34 -14.75
CA PRO A 181 -1.64 -4.42 -13.29
C PRO A 181 -0.26 -4.72 -12.69
N GLN A 182 0.50 -5.63 -13.30
CA GLN A 182 1.82 -6.00 -12.81
C GLN A 182 2.81 -4.83 -12.79
N ASN A 183 2.76 -3.97 -13.80
CA ASN A 183 3.63 -2.81 -13.91
C ASN A 183 3.11 -1.66 -13.06
N TYR A 184 1.80 -1.41 -13.10
CA TYR A 184 1.17 -0.32 -12.37
C TYR A 184 1.34 -0.46 -10.85
N PHE A 185 1.06 -1.63 -10.27
CA PHE A 185 1.15 -1.79 -8.81
C PHE A 185 2.60 -1.81 -8.30
N ARG A 186 3.57 -2.17 -9.14
CA ARG A 186 5.00 -1.98 -8.84
C ARG A 186 5.38 -0.50 -8.84
N LEU A 187 4.94 0.25 -9.87
CA LEU A 187 5.11 1.69 -9.92
C LEU A 187 4.46 2.36 -8.70
N LEU A 188 3.22 2.01 -8.38
CA LEU A 188 2.51 2.53 -7.21
C LEU A 188 3.27 2.23 -5.90
N GLY A 189 3.92 1.07 -5.80
CA GLY A 189 4.82 0.76 -4.69
C GLY A 189 6.00 1.74 -4.57
N ASP A 190 6.66 2.07 -5.68
CA ASP A 190 7.72 3.09 -5.72
C ASP A 190 7.19 4.49 -5.36
N GLU A 191 6.00 4.86 -5.88
CA GLU A 191 5.35 6.14 -5.54
C GLU A 191 5.06 6.22 -4.03
N VAL A 192 4.54 5.14 -3.42
CA VAL A 192 4.30 5.08 -1.98
C VAL A 192 5.59 5.29 -1.19
N VAL A 193 6.71 4.69 -1.61
CA VAL A 193 8.02 4.93 -0.97
C VAL A 193 8.41 6.41 -1.02
N ARG A 194 8.25 7.07 -2.17
CA ARG A 194 8.55 8.51 -2.31
C ARG A 194 7.68 9.37 -1.40
N VAL A 195 6.39 9.07 -1.29
CA VAL A 195 5.48 9.79 -0.39
C VAL A 195 5.89 9.61 1.06
N LEU A 196 6.25 8.39 1.48
CA LEU A 196 6.70 8.15 2.86
C LEU A 196 8.00 8.89 3.17
N GLN A 197 8.91 9.01 2.20
CA GLN A 197 10.10 9.86 2.34
C GLN A 197 9.72 11.34 2.51
N ALA A 198 8.86 11.87 1.65
CA ALA A 198 8.39 13.25 1.74
C ALA A 198 7.67 13.54 3.08
N VAL A 199 6.93 12.57 3.61
CA VAL A 199 6.32 12.66 4.95
C VAL A 199 7.39 12.71 6.04
N VAL A 200 8.45 11.89 5.94
CA VAL A 200 9.58 11.95 6.87
C VAL A 200 10.27 13.32 6.82
N ASP A 201 10.56 13.83 5.64
CA ASP A 201 11.22 15.12 5.43
C ASP A 201 10.36 16.27 5.99
N SER A 202 9.04 16.21 5.76
CA SER A 202 8.05 17.14 6.31
C SER A 202 8.04 17.14 7.85
N LEU A 203 8.03 15.95 8.46
CA LEU A 203 8.08 15.79 9.91
C LEU A 203 9.42 16.28 10.51
N GLN A 204 10.54 16.08 9.81
CA GLN A 204 11.83 16.65 10.21
C GLN A 204 11.84 18.18 10.13
N GLY A 205 11.12 18.75 9.14
CA GLY A 205 10.88 20.17 9.01
C GLY A 205 9.85 20.75 9.99
N GLY A 206 9.29 19.94 10.90
CA GLY A 206 8.30 20.38 11.89
C GLY A 206 6.89 20.60 11.35
N LEU A 207 6.59 20.07 10.16
CA LEU A 207 5.27 20.16 9.54
C LEU A 207 4.44 18.90 9.84
N ASP A 208 3.17 19.09 10.18
CA ASP A 208 2.24 17.97 10.40
C ASP A 208 1.92 17.26 9.09
N SER A 209 1.89 15.92 9.13
CA SER A 209 1.62 15.09 7.95
C SER A 209 0.96 13.77 8.33
N SER A 210 -0.04 13.33 7.56
CA SER A 210 -0.80 12.10 7.80
C SER A 210 -0.58 11.07 6.69
N VAL A 211 -0.21 9.85 7.06
CA VAL A 211 -0.07 8.72 6.12
C VAL A 211 -1.40 8.02 5.81
N SER A 212 -2.52 8.48 6.37
CA SER A 212 -3.80 7.77 6.31
C SER A 212 -4.30 7.51 4.88
N PHE A 213 -4.04 8.41 3.92
CA PHE A 213 -4.45 8.21 2.52
C PHE A 213 -3.62 7.10 1.88
N VAL A 214 -2.31 7.13 2.11
CA VAL A 214 -1.37 6.11 1.65
C VAL A 214 -1.72 4.73 2.24
N SER A 215 -2.11 4.67 3.52
CA SER A 215 -2.60 3.45 4.16
C SER A 215 -3.85 2.89 3.48
N GLN A 216 -4.76 3.75 3.03
CA GLN A 216 -5.97 3.34 2.31
C GLN A 216 -5.64 2.83 0.91
N VAL A 217 -4.72 3.50 0.19
CA VAL A 217 -4.23 3.05 -1.13
C VAL A 217 -3.58 1.67 -1.01
N LEU A 218 -2.65 1.50 -0.07
CA LEU A 218 -2.01 0.22 0.21
C LEU A 218 -3.03 -0.87 0.55
N GLY A 219 -3.93 -0.58 1.49
CA GLY A 219 -4.95 -1.53 1.91
C GLY A 219 -5.88 -1.96 0.77
N LYS A 220 -6.33 -1.02 -0.05
CA LYS A 220 -7.23 -1.30 -1.18
C LYS A 220 -6.52 -2.06 -2.30
N ALA A 221 -5.26 -1.74 -2.59
CA ALA A 221 -4.45 -2.52 -3.54
C ALA A 221 -4.30 -3.99 -3.10
N CYS A 222 -4.02 -4.23 -1.81
CA CYS A 222 -3.94 -5.59 -1.28
C CYS A 222 -5.28 -6.33 -1.32
N VAL A 223 -6.41 -5.65 -1.04
CA VAL A 223 -7.75 -6.25 -1.17
C VAL A 223 -8.07 -6.63 -2.63
N HIS A 224 -7.56 -5.88 -3.61
CA HIS A 224 -7.68 -6.20 -5.03
C HIS A 224 -6.76 -7.37 -5.47
N GLY A 225 -6.08 -8.04 -4.54
CA GLY A 225 -5.21 -9.17 -4.84
C GLY A 225 -3.83 -8.77 -5.37
N ARG A 226 -3.43 -7.50 -5.19
CA ARG A 226 -2.19 -6.92 -5.74
C ARG A 226 -1.08 -6.79 -4.70
N GLN A 227 -1.20 -7.53 -3.60
CA GLN A 227 -0.25 -7.48 -2.49
C GLN A 227 1.15 -7.91 -2.93
N GLN A 228 1.28 -8.88 -3.83
CA GLN A 228 2.59 -9.36 -4.28
C GLN A 228 3.36 -8.28 -5.04
N GLU A 229 2.68 -7.58 -5.95
CA GLU A 229 3.29 -6.56 -6.79
C GLU A 229 3.66 -5.32 -6.00
N ILE A 230 2.75 -4.80 -5.16
CA ILE A 230 3.01 -3.58 -4.39
C ILE A 230 3.99 -3.81 -3.24
N LEU A 231 3.81 -4.89 -2.46
CA LEU A 231 4.69 -5.17 -1.31
C LEU A 231 6.04 -5.74 -1.72
N GLY A 232 6.12 -6.41 -2.89
CA GLY A 232 7.38 -6.86 -3.46
C GLY A 232 8.35 -5.71 -3.77
N VAL A 233 7.83 -4.49 -4.00
CA VAL A 233 8.64 -3.27 -4.13
C VAL A 233 8.78 -2.56 -2.78
N LEU A 234 7.65 -2.38 -2.08
CA LEU A 234 7.60 -1.57 -0.86
C LEU A 234 8.47 -2.15 0.26
N VAL A 235 8.39 -3.46 0.53
CA VAL A 235 9.04 -4.06 1.69
C VAL A 235 10.57 -4.01 1.62
N PRO A 236 11.25 -4.39 0.51
CA PRO A 236 12.70 -4.26 0.42
C PRO A 236 13.19 -2.81 0.58
N ARG A 237 12.47 -1.84 0.01
CA ARG A 237 12.82 -0.41 0.12
C ARG A 237 12.66 0.09 1.55
N LEU A 238 11.53 -0.21 2.20
CA LEU A 238 11.32 0.18 3.60
C LEU A 238 12.26 -0.55 4.56
N ALA A 239 12.64 -1.80 4.27
CA ALA A 239 13.61 -2.55 5.07
C ALA A 239 14.97 -1.82 5.15
N ALA A 240 15.40 -1.23 4.04
CA ALA A 240 16.61 -0.40 3.96
C ALA A 240 16.42 0.95 4.66
N LEU A 241 15.34 1.69 4.37
CA LEU A 241 15.09 3.02 4.95
C LEU A 241 14.90 3.00 6.48
N THR A 242 14.34 1.91 7.01
CA THR A 242 14.13 1.74 8.46
C THR A 242 15.39 1.29 9.20
N GLN A 243 16.44 0.89 8.48
CA GLN A 243 17.70 0.45 9.09
C GLN A 243 18.43 1.67 9.67
N GLY A 244 18.41 1.81 10.99
CA GLY A 244 19.05 2.93 11.70
C GLY A 244 18.21 4.20 11.85
N SER A 245 16.98 4.23 11.34
CA SER A 245 16.09 5.40 11.45
C SER A 245 14.79 5.09 12.19
N TYR A 246 14.66 5.62 13.40
CA TYR A 246 13.43 5.50 14.21
C TYR A 246 12.25 6.26 13.60
N LEU A 247 12.49 7.42 12.97
CA LEU A 247 11.42 8.20 12.34
C LEU A 247 10.80 7.45 11.17
N HIS A 248 11.62 6.84 10.33
CA HIS A 248 11.18 5.96 9.23
C HIS A 248 10.37 4.77 9.76
N GLN A 249 10.83 4.13 10.86
CA GLN A 249 10.06 3.05 11.51
C GLN A 249 8.71 3.54 12.02
N ARG A 250 8.66 4.68 12.70
CA ARG A 250 7.41 5.27 13.22
C ARG A 250 6.42 5.61 12.11
N VAL A 251 6.91 6.13 10.99
CA VAL A 251 6.08 6.38 9.79
C VAL A 251 5.54 5.05 9.21
N CYS A 252 6.35 3.99 9.16
CA CYS A 252 5.89 2.66 8.76
C CYS A 252 4.83 2.09 9.73
N TRP A 253 5.00 2.26 11.04
CA TRP A 253 4.00 1.84 12.02
C TRP A 253 2.68 2.56 11.80
N ARG A 254 2.72 3.90 11.61
CA ARG A 254 1.53 4.69 11.30
C ARG A 254 0.88 4.26 9.99
N LEU A 255 1.66 3.91 8.97
CA LEU A 255 1.14 3.42 7.70
C LEU A 255 0.26 2.18 7.92
N VAL A 256 0.74 1.20 8.71
CA VAL A 256 -0.03 -0.03 8.94
C VAL A 256 -1.13 0.14 10.00
N GLU A 257 -0.92 0.98 11.01
CA GLU A 257 -1.95 1.33 12.02
C GLU A 257 -3.20 1.98 11.40
N HIS A 258 -3.05 2.73 10.31
CA HIS A 258 -4.15 3.39 9.59
C HIS A 258 -4.76 2.54 8.45
N VAL A 259 -4.32 1.28 8.26
CA VAL A 259 -4.95 0.37 7.30
C VAL A 259 -6.37 0.02 7.78
N PRO A 260 -7.41 0.14 6.94
CA PRO A 260 -8.76 -0.25 7.32
C PRO A 260 -8.86 -1.74 7.70
N ASP A 261 -9.67 -2.09 8.71
CA ASP A 261 -9.80 -3.47 9.23
C ASP A 261 -10.14 -4.50 8.14
N ARG A 262 -10.96 -4.11 7.14
CA ARG A 262 -11.31 -4.96 5.99
C ARG A 262 -10.11 -5.34 5.11
N ALA A 263 -9.06 -4.53 5.13
CA ALA A 263 -7.83 -4.72 4.35
C ALA A 263 -6.67 -5.29 5.19
N MET A 264 -6.78 -5.22 6.52
CA MET A 264 -5.72 -5.61 7.46
C MET A 264 -5.16 -7.00 7.19
N GLU A 265 -6.03 -7.97 6.88
CA GLU A 265 -5.60 -9.33 6.58
C GLU A 265 -4.74 -9.43 5.32
N ALA A 266 -5.17 -8.82 4.22
CA ALA A 266 -4.45 -8.87 2.95
C ALA A 266 -3.08 -8.19 3.07
N VAL A 267 -3.03 -7.04 3.77
CA VAL A 267 -1.78 -6.31 4.04
C VAL A 267 -0.84 -7.13 4.91
N LEU A 268 -1.30 -7.66 6.05
CA LEU A 268 -0.43 -8.41 6.97
C LEU A 268 0.04 -9.73 6.37
N THR A 269 -0.81 -10.43 5.63
CA THR A 269 -0.41 -11.62 4.87
C THR A 269 0.73 -11.26 3.95
N GLY A 270 0.52 -10.28 3.07
CA GLY A 270 1.52 -9.81 2.11
C GLY A 270 2.84 -9.34 2.75
N LEU A 271 2.78 -8.64 3.88
CA LEU A 271 3.97 -8.20 4.62
C LEU A 271 4.76 -9.39 5.18
N VAL A 272 4.08 -10.42 5.67
CA VAL A 272 4.72 -11.67 6.12
C VAL A 272 5.34 -12.43 4.94
N GLU A 273 4.72 -12.38 3.75
CA GLU A 273 5.28 -13.02 2.56
C GLU A 273 6.54 -12.31 2.05
N ALA A 274 6.55 -10.97 2.11
CA ALA A 274 7.61 -10.15 1.52
C ALA A 274 8.77 -9.84 2.49
N ALA A 275 8.59 -9.92 3.80
CA ALA A 275 9.61 -9.55 4.78
C ALA A 275 10.74 -10.59 4.88
N PRO A 276 12.02 -10.20 4.70
CA PRO A 276 13.16 -11.10 4.83
C PRO A 276 13.59 -11.22 6.31
N GLY A 277 12.70 -11.73 7.16
CA GLY A 277 12.99 -12.03 8.56
C GLY A 277 12.20 -11.20 9.59
N PRO A 278 12.29 -11.59 10.88
CA PRO A 278 11.53 -10.98 11.97
C PRO A 278 11.95 -9.55 12.32
N GLU A 279 13.21 -9.19 12.07
CA GLU A 279 13.74 -7.85 12.34
C GLU A 279 13.09 -6.82 11.42
N VAL A 280 13.00 -7.12 10.13
CA VAL A 280 12.33 -6.25 9.15
C VAL A 280 10.86 -6.14 9.51
N LEU A 281 10.19 -7.26 9.77
CA LEU A 281 8.77 -7.26 10.13
C LEU A 281 8.51 -6.45 11.40
N SER A 282 9.39 -6.51 12.41
CA SER A 282 9.32 -5.69 13.62
C SER A 282 9.54 -4.20 13.35
N ARG A 283 10.49 -3.84 12.49
CA ARG A 283 10.69 -2.43 12.09
C ARG A 283 9.49 -1.85 11.33
N LEU A 284 8.77 -2.66 10.55
CA LEU A 284 7.62 -2.21 9.77
C LEU A 284 6.30 -2.18 10.57
N LEU A 285 6.09 -3.14 11.48
CA LEU A 285 4.82 -3.30 12.20
C LEU A 285 4.84 -2.75 13.63
N GLY A 286 6.01 -2.67 14.26
CA GLY A 286 6.13 -2.33 15.68
C GLY A 286 5.25 -3.25 16.55
N ASN A 287 4.52 -2.65 17.50
CA ASN A 287 3.61 -3.37 18.39
C ASN A 287 2.13 -3.35 17.90
N LEU A 288 1.90 -3.30 16.58
CA LEU A 288 0.55 -3.29 16.00
C LEU A 288 -0.33 -4.44 16.52
N VAL A 289 0.23 -5.64 16.67
CA VAL A 289 -0.49 -6.84 17.17
C VAL A 289 -0.97 -6.72 18.62
N VAL A 290 -0.42 -5.78 19.40
CA VAL A 290 -0.88 -5.49 20.77
C VAL A 290 -1.98 -4.42 20.75
N LYS A 291 -1.89 -3.46 19.82
CA LYS A 291 -2.79 -2.30 19.74
C LYS A 291 -4.08 -2.56 18.98
N ASN A 292 -4.06 -3.45 17.99
CA ASN A 292 -5.18 -3.70 17.09
C ASN A 292 -5.63 -5.17 17.15
N LYS A 293 -6.87 -5.40 17.63
CA LYS A 293 -7.45 -6.75 17.80
C LYS A 293 -7.57 -7.52 16.48
N LYS A 294 -7.84 -6.83 15.36
CA LYS A 294 -7.90 -7.48 14.04
C LYS A 294 -6.52 -7.94 13.60
N ALA A 295 -5.50 -7.10 13.77
CA ALA A 295 -4.11 -7.48 13.48
C ALA A 295 -3.64 -8.63 14.37
N GLN A 296 -3.95 -8.58 15.66
CA GLN A 296 -3.71 -9.67 16.61
C GLN A 296 -4.33 -10.97 16.10
N PHE A 297 -5.64 -10.98 15.83
CA PHE A 297 -6.34 -12.17 15.33
C PHE A 297 -5.74 -12.71 14.02
N VAL A 298 -5.40 -11.84 13.07
CA VAL A 298 -4.80 -12.28 11.81
C VAL A 298 -3.46 -12.97 12.07
N MET A 299 -2.57 -12.33 12.82
CA MET A 299 -1.19 -12.79 13.03
C MET A 299 -1.10 -14.00 13.96
N THR A 300 -1.94 -14.06 15.00
CA THR A 300 -1.87 -15.14 16.01
C THR A 300 -2.84 -16.29 15.73
N ARG A 301 -3.91 -16.06 14.97
CA ARG A 301 -4.90 -17.11 14.65
C ARG A 301 -4.96 -17.43 13.17
N LYS A 302 -5.34 -16.47 12.33
CA LYS A 302 -5.70 -16.79 10.94
C LYS A 302 -4.52 -17.35 10.14
N LEU A 303 -3.37 -16.68 10.20
CA LEU A 303 -2.15 -17.08 9.51
C LEU A 303 -1.59 -18.42 10.02
N LEU A 304 -1.71 -18.70 11.32
CA LEU A 304 -1.12 -19.89 11.94
C LEU A 304 -2.02 -21.12 11.86
N PHE A 305 -3.35 -20.96 11.94
CA PHE A 305 -4.27 -22.09 12.05
C PHE A 305 -5.09 -22.33 10.77
N LEU A 306 -5.30 -21.32 9.93
CA LEU A 306 -6.20 -21.40 8.77
C LEU A 306 -5.49 -21.31 7.42
N GLN A 307 -4.19 -20.98 7.39
CA GLN A 307 -3.43 -20.79 6.16
C GLN A 307 -2.16 -21.65 6.08
N SER A 308 -2.27 -22.89 5.61
CA SER A 308 -1.13 -23.80 5.35
C SER A 308 -0.16 -23.35 4.24
N ARG A 309 -0.38 -22.17 3.64
CA ARG A 309 0.43 -21.64 2.54
C ARG A 309 1.72 -20.96 3.01
N LEU A 310 1.84 -20.62 4.30
CA LEU A 310 3.06 -19.99 4.79
C LEU A 310 4.24 -20.97 4.74
N THR A 311 5.32 -20.51 4.14
CA THR A 311 6.58 -21.23 4.13
C THR A 311 7.25 -21.17 5.51
N THR A 312 8.27 -22.01 5.73
CA THR A 312 9.02 -21.99 6.99
C THR A 312 9.68 -20.62 7.26
N PRO A 313 10.33 -19.95 6.28
CA PRO A 313 10.84 -18.59 6.48
C PRO A 313 9.77 -17.59 6.90
N MET A 314 8.57 -17.66 6.30
CA MET A 314 7.46 -16.77 6.66
C MET A 314 6.99 -16.99 8.10
N LEU A 315 6.88 -18.25 8.54
CA LEU A 315 6.58 -18.59 9.93
C LEU A 315 7.66 -18.09 10.89
N GLN A 316 8.93 -18.19 10.52
CA GLN A 316 10.05 -17.66 11.30
C GLN A 316 9.99 -16.13 11.40
N SER A 317 9.69 -15.43 10.31
CA SER A 317 9.49 -13.98 10.32
C SER A 317 8.34 -13.58 11.25
N LEU A 318 7.18 -14.23 11.14
CA LEU A 318 5.99 -13.93 11.95
C LEU A 318 6.20 -14.22 13.44
N LEU A 319 6.62 -15.45 13.77
CA LEU A 319 6.77 -15.86 15.17
C LEU A 319 7.98 -15.20 15.82
N GLY A 320 9.06 -14.98 15.07
CA GLY A 320 10.19 -14.18 15.51
C GLY A 320 9.78 -12.74 15.79
N HIS A 321 8.93 -12.13 14.95
CA HIS A 321 8.38 -10.80 15.24
C HIS A 321 7.67 -10.78 16.61
N LEU A 322 6.84 -11.77 16.92
CA LEU A 322 6.20 -11.85 18.25
C LEU A 322 7.22 -12.03 19.40
N ALA A 323 8.34 -12.69 19.12
CA ALA A 323 9.41 -12.91 20.10
C ALA A 323 10.26 -11.67 20.40
N MET A 324 10.38 -10.72 19.47
CA MET A 324 11.40 -9.67 19.55
C MET A 324 11.14 -8.56 20.58
N ASP A 325 9.93 -8.40 21.11
CA ASP A 325 9.61 -7.36 22.11
C ASP A 325 8.78 -7.93 23.25
N SER A 326 9.13 -7.57 24.49
CA SER A 326 8.50 -8.05 25.71
C SER A 326 6.98 -7.88 25.75
N GLN A 327 6.41 -6.86 25.10
CA GLN A 327 4.96 -6.64 25.02
C GLN A 327 4.26 -7.66 24.12
N ARG A 328 4.97 -8.24 23.14
CA ARG A 328 4.44 -9.23 22.19
C ARG A 328 4.68 -10.67 22.66
N ARG A 329 5.69 -10.91 23.51
CA ARG A 329 6.05 -12.26 23.99
C ARG A 329 4.91 -13.02 24.70
N PRO A 330 4.02 -12.38 25.51
CA PRO A 330 2.84 -13.05 26.03
C PRO A 330 1.92 -13.62 24.94
N LEU A 331 1.80 -12.93 23.80
CA LEU A 331 1.04 -13.43 22.65
C LEU A 331 1.69 -14.67 22.04
N LEU A 332 3.02 -14.73 22.00
CA LEU A 332 3.75 -15.89 21.51
C LEU A 332 3.53 -17.12 22.40
N LEU A 333 3.57 -16.95 23.72
CA LEU A 333 3.28 -18.02 24.67
C LEU A 333 1.82 -18.51 24.51
N GLN A 334 0.87 -17.58 24.39
CA GLN A 334 -0.53 -17.92 24.14
C GLN A 334 -0.71 -18.69 22.83
N VAL A 335 -0.03 -18.26 21.75
CA VAL A 335 0.00 -18.96 20.47
C VAL A 335 0.55 -20.38 20.63
N LEU A 336 1.62 -20.59 21.40
CA LEU A 336 2.16 -21.93 21.64
C LEU A 336 1.13 -22.83 22.31
N LYS A 337 0.45 -22.36 23.37
CA LYS A 337 -0.58 -23.14 24.07
C LYS A 337 -1.67 -23.62 23.12
N GLU A 338 -2.23 -22.69 22.34
CA GLU A 338 -3.31 -22.96 21.38
C GLU A 338 -2.87 -23.86 20.22
N LEU A 339 -1.62 -23.68 19.76
CA LEU A 339 -1.03 -24.55 18.74
C LEU A 339 -0.89 -25.97 19.26
N LEU A 340 -0.47 -26.16 20.52
CA LEU A 340 -0.32 -27.48 21.14
C LEU A 340 -1.66 -28.18 21.34
N GLU A 341 -2.68 -27.45 21.79
CA GLU A 341 -4.06 -27.97 21.88
C GLU A 341 -4.54 -28.50 20.52
N THR A 342 -4.38 -27.69 19.47
CA THR A 342 -4.78 -28.08 18.11
C THR A 342 -3.91 -29.22 17.56
N TRP A 343 -2.60 -29.17 17.84
CA TRP A 343 -1.62 -30.15 17.36
C TRP A 343 -1.80 -31.52 18.00
N GLY A 344 -2.20 -31.57 19.28
CA GLY A 344 -2.41 -32.78 20.04
C GLY A 344 -3.83 -33.36 19.95
N SER A 345 -4.80 -32.61 19.42
CA SER A 345 -6.18 -33.06 19.28
C SER A 345 -6.30 -34.29 18.36
N SER A 346 -6.82 -35.39 18.91
CA SER A 346 -7.12 -36.62 18.16
C SER A 346 -8.06 -36.37 16.99
N SER A 347 -9.03 -35.46 17.15
CA SER A 347 -9.94 -35.05 16.07
C SER A 347 -9.19 -34.31 14.97
N ALA A 348 -8.36 -33.33 15.34
CA ALA A 348 -7.56 -32.58 14.36
C ALA A 348 -6.62 -33.50 13.57
N ILE A 349 -5.98 -34.47 14.24
CA ILE A 349 -5.09 -35.45 13.58
C ILE A 349 -5.83 -36.29 12.54
N ARG A 350 -7.10 -36.65 12.78
CA ARG A 350 -7.92 -37.48 11.88
C ARG A 350 -8.49 -36.70 10.70
N HIS A 351 -8.92 -35.46 10.93
CA HIS A 351 -9.72 -34.70 9.94
C HIS A 351 -8.96 -33.56 9.26
N THR A 352 -7.74 -33.23 9.71
CA THR A 352 -6.93 -32.16 9.11
C THR A 352 -5.98 -32.71 8.06
N PRO A 353 -5.91 -32.11 6.85
CA PRO A 353 -4.94 -32.50 5.83
C PRO A 353 -3.49 -32.43 6.32
N LEU A 354 -2.65 -33.36 5.88
CA LEU A 354 -1.24 -33.43 6.27
C LEU A 354 -0.45 -32.11 6.07
N PRO A 355 -0.67 -31.31 4.99
CA PRO A 355 -0.02 -30.00 4.86
C PRO A 355 -0.29 -29.06 6.04
N GLN A 356 -1.54 -28.99 6.50
CA GLN A 356 -1.92 -28.17 7.65
C GLN A 356 -1.35 -28.73 8.96
N GLN A 357 -1.32 -30.06 9.14
CA GLN A 357 -0.65 -30.65 10.31
C GLN A 357 0.85 -30.35 10.35
N ARG A 358 1.52 -30.39 9.18
CA ARG A 358 2.93 -30.03 9.05
C ARG A 358 3.16 -28.55 9.35
N HIS A 359 2.28 -27.68 8.87
CA HIS A 359 2.30 -26.24 9.15
C HIS A 359 2.23 -25.95 10.66
N VAL A 360 1.23 -26.51 11.35
CA VAL A 360 1.09 -26.37 12.81
C VAL A 360 2.32 -26.94 13.54
N SER A 361 2.83 -28.10 13.11
CA SER A 361 4.04 -28.69 13.72
C SER A 361 5.26 -27.77 13.59
N LYS A 362 5.45 -27.12 12.44
CA LYS A 362 6.52 -26.12 12.25
C LYS A 362 6.34 -24.92 13.15
N ALA A 363 5.12 -24.39 13.25
CA ALA A 363 4.80 -23.25 14.12
C ALA A 363 5.11 -23.57 15.59
N VAL A 364 4.71 -24.75 16.09
CA VAL A 364 5.05 -25.23 17.46
C VAL A 364 6.56 -25.21 17.67
N LEU A 365 7.33 -25.81 16.76
CA LEU A 365 8.78 -25.88 16.88
C LEU A 365 9.45 -24.51 16.88
N ILE A 366 8.96 -23.58 16.05
CA ILE A 366 9.48 -22.21 15.99
C ILE A 366 9.11 -21.43 17.27
N CYS A 367 7.88 -21.56 17.78
CA CYS A 367 7.49 -20.95 19.05
C CYS A 367 8.40 -21.42 20.19
N LEU A 368 8.62 -22.74 20.28
CA LEU A 368 9.55 -23.30 21.25
C LEU A 368 10.92 -22.68 21.06
N ALA A 369 11.48 -22.68 19.84
CA ALA A 369 12.79 -22.09 19.53
C ALA A 369 12.99 -20.68 20.12
N HIS A 370 11.94 -19.85 20.12
CA HIS A 370 11.99 -18.48 20.62
C HIS A 370 11.73 -18.30 22.12
N LEU A 371 11.00 -19.21 22.76
CA LEU A 371 10.63 -19.11 24.18
C LEU A 371 11.72 -19.71 25.08
N GLY A 372 12.09 -18.95 26.11
CA GLY A 372 13.13 -19.31 27.08
C GLY A 372 12.58 -19.80 28.42
N GLU A 373 13.51 -20.26 29.28
CA GLU A 373 13.25 -20.66 30.68
C GLU A 373 12.25 -19.79 31.47
N PRO A 374 12.44 -18.46 31.57
CA PRO A 374 11.65 -17.65 32.49
C PRO A 374 10.17 -17.58 32.07
N GLU A 375 9.89 -17.66 30.78
CA GLU A 375 8.51 -17.56 30.26
C GLU A 375 7.77 -18.88 30.34
N LEU A 376 8.51 -19.99 30.25
CA LEU A 376 7.93 -21.32 30.30
C LEU A 376 7.69 -21.79 31.73
N ARG A 377 8.37 -21.21 32.73
CA ARG A 377 8.33 -21.66 34.12
C ARG A 377 6.91 -21.84 34.66
N ASP A 378 6.06 -20.83 34.49
CA ASP A 378 4.71 -20.82 35.07
C ASP A 378 3.72 -21.74 34.32
N SER A 379 4.06 -22.13 33.09
CA SER A 379 3.22 -22.99 32.24
C SER A 379 3.91 -24.32 31.89
N ARG A 380 5.02 -24.67 32.57
CA ARG A 380 5.89 -25.79 32.17
C ARG A 380 5.13 -27.11 32.16
N ASP A 381 4.46 -27.41 33.27
CA ASP A 381 3.76 -28.69 33.44
C ASP A 381 2.57 -28.80 32.48
N GLU A 382 1.83 -27.71 32.28
CA GLU A 382 0.72 -27.62 31.32
C GLU A 382 1.21 -27.87 29.88
N LEU A 383 2.28 -27.19 29.47
CA LEU A 383 2.86 -27.32 28.14
C LEU A 383 3.42 -28.72 27.91
N LEU A 384 4.14 -29.27 28.89
CA LEU A 384 4.71 -30.62 28.82
C LEU A 384 3.61 -31.69 28.74
N ALA A 385 2.56 -31.57 29.56
CA ALA A 385 1.41 -32.47 29.51
C ALA A 385 0.71 -32.41 28.14
N SER A 386 0.43 -31.21 27.63
CA SER A 386 -0.20 -31.01 26.31
C SER A 386 0.65 -31.60 25.18
N MET A 387 1.97 -31.36 25.22
CA MET A 387 2.91 -31.93 24.24
C MET A 387 2.98 -33.45 24.31
N MET A 388 3.10 -34.04 25.49
CA MET A 388 3.19 -35.49 25.66
C MET A 388 1.90 -36.19 25.23
N ALA A 389 0.74 -35.61 25.55
CA ALA A 389 -0.55 -36.07 25.06
C ALA A 389 -0.59 -36.03 23.51
N GLY A 390 -0.14 -34.93 22.90
CA GLY A 390 -0.11 -34.81 21.44
C GLY A 390 0.88 -35.76 20.76
N VAL A 391 2.05 -36.00 21.34
CA VAL A 391 3.01 -37.00 20.85
C VAL A 391 2.37 -38.39 20.86
N LYS A 392 1.74 -38.78 21.97
CA LYS A 392 1.04 -40.06 22.09
C LYS A 392 -0.03 -40.21 21.00
N CYS A 393 -0.94 -39.25 20.88
CA CYS A 393 -2.00 -39.28 19.87
C CYS A 393 -1.48 -39.40 18.43
N ARG A 394 -0.32 -38.79 18.13
CA ARG A 394 0.31 -38.87 16.80
C ARG A 394 1.00 -40.19 16.55
N LEU A 395 1.68 -40.76 17.55
CA LEU A 395 2.33 -42.07 17.45
C LEU A 395 1.30 -43.19 17.28
N ASP A 396 0.11 -43.03 17.87
CA ASP A 396 -1.02 -43.95 17.73
C ASP A 396 -1.69 -43.88 16.34
N SER A 397 -1.32 -42.91 15.50
CA SER A 397 -1.87 -42.78 14.14
C SER A 397 -1.40 -43.91 13.22
N SER A 398 -2.32 -44.49 12.45
CA SER A 398 -2.00 -45.47 11.41
C SER A 398 -1.18 -44.88 10.24
N LEU A 399 -1.20 -43.56 10.06
CA LEU A 399 -0.49 -42.87 8.97
C LEU A 399 0.99 -42.62 9.32
N PRO A 400 1.96 -43.22 8.61
CA PRO A 400 3.39 -42.99 8.88
C PRO A 400 3.84 -41.52 8.85
N PRO A 401 3.35 -40.67 7.93
CA PRO A 401 3.70 -39.24 7.94
C PRO A 401 3.27 -38.51 9.21
N VAL A 402 2.16 -38.89 9.83
CA VAL A 402 1.66 -38.29 11.08
C VAL A 402 2.52 -38.72 12.25
N ARG A 403 2.87 -40.01 12.34
CA ARG A 403 3.80 -40.53 13.35
C ARG A 403 5.15 -39.82 13.30
N ARG A 404 5.69 -39.60 12.10
CA ARG A 404 6.94 -38.85 11.91
C ARG A 404 6.89 -37.43 12.48
N LEU A 405 5.77 -36.71 12.35
CA LEU A 405 5.62 -35.40 12.97
C LEU A 405 5.69 -35.49 14.50
N GLY A 406 5.04 -36.50 15.10
CA GLY A 406 5.13 -36.76 16.55
C GLY A 406 6.57 -37.04 17.00
N MET A 407 7.28 -37.91 16.28
CA MET A 407 8.68 -38.26 16.56
C MET A 407 9.61 -37.03 16.49
N ILE A 408 9.47 -36.18 15.46
CA ILE A 408 10.30 -34.98 15.30
C ILE A 408 10.10 -34.02 16.47
N VAL A 409 8.85 -33.73 16.85
CA VAL A 409 8.56 -32.83 17.97
C VAL A 409 9.09 -33.41 19.29
N GLN A 410 8.96 -34.72 19.50
CA GLN A 410 9.51 -35.40 20.67
C GLN A 410 11.05 -35.33 20.74
N ILE A 411 11.75 -35.46 19.61
CA ILE A 411 13.22 -35.34 19.59
C ILE A 411 13.65 -33.92 19.98
N GLN A 412 12.98 -32.90 19.45
CA GLN A 412 13.29 -31.50 19.77
C GLN A 412 13.02 -31.16 21.24
N LEU A 413 12.02 -31.82 21.86
CA LEU A 413 11.81 -31.76 23.30
C LEU A 413 12.97 -32.34 24.11
N ARG A 414 13.48 -33.51 23.72
CA ARG A 414 14.61 -34.15 24.42
C ARG A 414 15.89 -33.33 24.36
N GLY A 415 16.07 -32.56 23.28
CA GLY A 415 17.15 -31.57 23.16
C GLY A 415 16.98 -30.32 24.04
N ARG A 416 15.84 -30.19 24.73
CA ARG A 416 15.55 -29.12 25.69
C ARG A 416 15.40 -29.72 27.10
N PRO A 417 16.50 -29.85 27.86
CA PRO A 417 16.47 -30.44 29.22
C PRO A 417 15.48 -29.73 30.18
N LEU A 418 15.11 -28.50 29.82
CA LEU A 418 14.15 -27.62 30.45
C LEU A 418 12.69 -28.09 30.39
N LEU A 419 12.33 -28.93 29.41
CA LEU A 419 10.98 -29.48 29.22
C LEU A 419 10.93 -31.00 29.47
N LEU A 420 11.93 -31.56 30.16
CA LEU A 420 11.87 -32.92 30.68
C LEU A 420 11.33 -32.91 32.12
N PRO A 421 10.60 -33.95 32.56
CA PRO A 421 10.30 -34.10 33.98
C PRO A 421 11.61 -34.22 34.78
N PRO A 422 11.67 -33.73 36.03
CA PRO A 422 12.86 -33.91 36.87
C PRO A 422 13.15 -35.43 37.02
N PRO A 423 14.43 -35.84 37.12
CA PRO A 423 14.82 -37.24 37.19
C PRO A 423 14.25 -37.99 38.41
N SER A 424 13.63 -37.29 39.36
CA SER A 424 12.89 -37.86 40.49
C SER A 424 11.48 -38.36 40.14
N ALA A 425 11.04 -38.27 38.88
CA ALA A 425 9.72 -38.68 38.41
C ALA A 425 9.75 -39.79 37.33
N LEU A 426 10.87 -40.51 37.21
CA LEU A 426 11.02 -41.69 36.35
C LEU A 426 11.20 -42.97 37.19
#